data_AF-A0A653BJ32-F1
#
_entry.id   AF-A0A653BJ32-F1
#
_cell.length_a   1.000
_cell.length_b   1.000
_cell.length_c   1.000
_cell.angle_alpha   90.00
_cell.angle_beta   90.00
_cell.angle_gamma   90.00
#
_symmetry.space_group_name_H-M   'P 1'
#
loop_
_entity.id
_entity.type
_entity.pdbx_description
1 polymer ?
#
loop_
_entity_poly.entity_id
_entity_poly.type
_entity_poly.pdbx_seq_one_letter_code
_entity_poly.pdbx_strand_id
1 'polypeptide(L)'
;IQNILGLGKATHCAELPYLLWYKLDGDNRTYPESDIRMRVIISDLLANFIKYLNPTPKRDPQLQNIIWPKFDSERLRYLDIDLNLTVKENPRSYRQIRTLY
;
A
#
# COMPACT_ATOMS: atom_id res chain seq x y z
N ILE A 1 19.05 17.98 13.86
CA ILE A 1 17.62 18.02 13.46
C ILE A 1 16.91 17.04 14.37
N GLN A 2 16.03 17.52 15.25
CA GLN A 2 15.33 16.66 16.21
C GLN A 2 14.41 15.68 15.46
N ASN A 3 14.50 14.39 15.80
CA ASN A 3 13.53 13.38 15.41
C ASN A 3 12.19 13.73 16.10
N ILE A 4 11.30 14.40 15.37
CA ILE A 4 9.93 14.57 15.81
C ILE A 4 9.27 13.20 15.67
N LEU A 5 8.80 12.64 16.79
CA LEU A 5 8.04 11.40 16.79
C LEU A 5 6.83 11.58 15.87
N GLY A 6 6.78 10.87 14.75
CA GLY A 6 5.60 10.88 13.87
C GLY A 6 4.38 10.34 14.61
N LEU A 7 3.16 10.68 14.15
CA LEU A 7 1.89 10.17 14.69
C LEU A 7 1.69 8.63 14.54
N GLY A 8 2.75 7.90 14.17
CA GLY A 8 2.75 6.45 14.01
C GLY A 8 1.87 5.92 12.88
N LYS A 9 1.40 6.79 11.96
CA LYS A 9 0.48 6.44 10.87
C LYS A 9 0.78 7.19 9.58
N ALA A 10 0.34 6.63 8.46
CA ALA A 10 0.40 7.26 7.15
C ALA A 10 -0.55 8.47 7.07
N THR A 11 0.00 9.64 6.76
CA THR A 11 -0.77 10.87 6.52
C THR A 11 -1.20 10.97 5.05
N HIS A 12 -2.01 11.98 4.72
CA HIS A 12 -2.29 12.29 3.32
C HIS A 12 -0.99 12.46 2.52
N CYS A 13 -0.94 11.87 1.32
CA CYS A 13 0.22 11.90 0.40
C CYS A 13 1.48 11.19 0.93
N ALA A 14 1.40 10.43 2.02
CA ALA A 14 2.54 9.66 2.53
C ALA A 14 2.98 8.54 1.57
N GLU A 15 2.13 8.16 0.62
CA GLU A 15 2.42 7.17 -0.43
C GLU A 15 3.26 7.74 -1.58
N LEU A 16 3.25 9.06 -1.78
CA LEU A 16 3.89 9.70 -2.94
C LEU A 16 5.40 9.40 -3.05
N PRO A 17 6.21 9.33 -1.98
CA PRO A 17 7.64 9.00 -2.10
C PRO A 17 7.90 7.56 -2.59
N TYR A 18 6.95 6.65 -2.40
CA TYR A 18 7.05 5.28 -2.88
C TYR A 18 6.58 5.14 -4.35
N LEU A 19 5.74 6.07 -4.81
CA LEU A 19 5.24 6.17 -6.19
C LEU A 19 6.16 6.97 -7.11
N LEU A 20 6.60 8.13 -6.63
CA LEU A 20 7.33 9.14 -7.37
C LEU A 20 8.72 9.23 -6.77
N TRP A 21 9.74 9.25 -7.62
CA TRP A 21 11.16 9.42 -7.23
C TRP A 21 11.45 10.77 -6.51
N TYR A 22 10.42 11.60 -6.30
CA TYR A 22 10.45 13.00 -5.86
C TYR A 22 11.21 13.31 -4.55
N LYS A 23 11.54 12.32 -3.70
CA LYS A 23 12.34 12.53 -2.47
C LYS A 23 13.59 11.68 -2.34
N LEU A 24 13.97 10.90 -3.37
CA LEU A 24 15.06 9.94 -3.28
C LEU A 24 16.36 10.41 -3.95
N ASP A 25 16.50 11.71 -4.23
CA ASP A 25 17.72 12.26 -4.83
C ASP A 25 18.63 12.98 -3.83
N GLY A 26 19.85 12.45 -3.72
CA GLY A 26 21.07 13.23 -3.51
C GLY A 26 21.81 13.05 -2.17
N ASP A 27 21.10 12.75 -1.08
CA ASP A 27 21.72 12.64 0.24
C ASP A 27 21.80 11.16 0.64
N ASN A 28 22.96 10.73 1.12
CA ASN A 28 23.32 9.37 1.53
C ASN A 28 22.55 8.92 2.80
N ARG A 29 21.22 9.11 2.79
CA ARG A 29 20.31 8.64 3.83
C ARG A 29 19.97 7.21 3.51
N THR A 30 20.54 6.29 4.28
CA THR A 30 20.12 4.89 4.28
C THR A 30 18.65 4.84 4.67
N TYR A 31 17.76 4.62 3.69
CA TYR A 31 16.35 4.37 3.96
C TYR A 31 16.23 3.07 4.75
N PRO A 32 15.30 2.98 5.71
CA PRO A 32 14.94 1.71 6.32
C PRO A 32 14.65 0.65 5.25
N GLU A 33 15.05 -0.59 5.48
CA GLU A 33 14.79 -1.68 4.54
C GLU A 33 13.29 -1.83 4.24
N SER A 34 12.44 -1.54 5.23
CA SER A 34 10.98 -1.50 5.07
C SER A 34 10.50 -0.49 4.04
N ASP A 35 11.14 0.69 3.96
CA ASP A 35 10.77 1.73 2.99
C ASP A 35 11.20 1.35 1.57
N ILE A 36 12.40 0.76 1.44
CA ILE A 36 12.89 0.22 0.18
C ILE A 36 11.95 -0.90 -0.31
N ARG A 37 11.52 -1.79 0.60
CA ARG A 37 10.57 -2.86 0.31
C ARG A 37 9.20 -2.33 -0.09
N MET A 38 8.67 -1.36 0.66
CA MET A 38 7.37 -0.73 0.35
C MET A 38 7.37 -0.12 -1.05
N ARG A 39 8.48 0.52 -1.43
CA ARG A 39 8.66 1.06 -2.77
C ARG A 39 8.58 0.01 -3.87
N VAL A 40 9.26 -1.12 -3.69
CA VAL A 40 9.20 -2.25 -4.64
C VAL A 40 7.76 -2.76 -4.75
N ILE A 41 7.10 -3.00 -3.62
CA ILE A 41 5.71 -3.47 -3.58
C ILE A 41 4.77 -2.53 -4.35
N ILE A 42 4.81 -1.23 -4.06
CA ILE A 42 3.95 -0.23 -4.73
C ILE A 42 4.23 -0.17 -6.23
N SER A 43 5.50 -0.20 -6.63
CA SER A 43 5.92 -0.19 -8.03
C SER A 43 5.43 -1.42 -8.78
N ASP A 44 5.55 -2.61 -8.18
CA ASP A 44 5.14 -3.87 -8.78
C ASP A 44 3.61 -3.97 -8.90
N LEU A 45 2.86 -3.58 -7.86
CA LEU A 45 1.40 -3.53 -7.91
C LEU A 45 0.91 -2.64 -9.07
N LEU A 46 1.49 -1.44 -9.21
CA LEU A 46 1.13 -0.53 -10.29
C LEU A 46 1.57 -1.05 -11.66
N ALA A 47 2.80 -1.55 -11.79
CA ALA A 47 3.31 -2.07 -13.05
C ALA A 47 2.48 -3.27 -13.54
N ASN A 48 2.09 -4.17 -12.62
CA ASN A 48 1.21 -5.29 -12.93
C ASN A 48 -0.19 -4.81 -13.33
N PHE A 49 -0.74 -3.81 -12.63
CA PHE A 49 -2.03 -3.24 -13.02
C PHE A 49 -1.98 -2.62 -14.42
N ILE A 50 -0.93 -1.86 -14.76
CA ILE A 50 -0.74 -1.27 -16.08
C ILE A 50 -0.63 -2.36 -17.16
N LYS A 51 0.12 -3.45 -16.90
CA LYS A 51 0.36 -4.52 -17.87
C LYS A 51 -0.81 -5.48 -18.04
N TYR A 52 -1.51 -5.81 -16.96
CA TYR A 52 -2.44 -6.94 -16.90
C TYR A 52 -3.85 -6.56 -16.45
N LEU A 53 -4.10 -5.30 -16.10
CA LEU A 53 -5.33 -4.84 -15.42
C LEU A 53 -5.61 -5.60 -14.11
N ASN A 54 -4.57 -6.21 -13.53
CA ASN A 54 -4.59 -6.97 -12.29
C ASN A 54 -3.27 -6.74 -11.54
N PRO A 55 -3.29 -6.15 -10.33
CA PRO A 55 -2.07 -5.87 -9.55
C PRO A 55 -1.31 -7.15 -9.09
N THR A 56 -2.02 -8.26 -8.95
CA THR A 56 -1.49 -9.56 -8.49
C THR A 56 -1.98 -10.69 -9.41
N PRO A 57 -1.51 -10.77 -10.66
CA PRO A 57 -2.01 -11.74 -11.64
C PRO A 57 -1.61 -13.19 -11.30
N LYS A 58 -0.55 -13.37 -10.52
CA LYS A 58 -0.04 -14.64 -10.01
C LYS A 58 0.56 -14.43 -8.62
N ARG A 59 0.82 -15.51 -7.89
CA ARG A 59 1.57 -15.45 -6.63
C ARG A 59 3.01 -15.05 -6.93
N ASP A 60 3.45 -13.98 -6.29
CA ASP A 60 4.79 -13.43 -6.41
C ASP A 60 5.39 -13.26 -5.01
N PRO A 61 6.56 -13.85 -4.70
CA PRO A 61 7.24 -13.65 -3.42
C PRO A 61 7.52 -12.18 -3.09
N GLN A 62 7.74 -11.31 -4.09
CA GLN A 62 7.91 -9.86 -3.88
C GLN A 62 6.64 -9.21 -3.31
N LEU A 63 5.48 -9.71 -3.75
CA LEU A 63 4.16 -9.30 -3.25
C LEU A 63 3.66 -10.24 -2.14
N GLN A 64 4.58 -10.87 -1.40
CA GLN A 64 4.26 -11.76 -0.28
C GLN A 64 3.28 -12.89 -0.66
N ASN A 65 3.31 -13.30 -1.93
CA ASN A 65 2.42 -14.31 -2.53
C ASN A 65 0.92 -13.99 -2.40
N ILE A 66 0.55 -12.71 -2.18
CA ILE A 66 -0.84 -12.30 -2.03
C ILE A 66 -1.55 -12.26 -3.38
N ILE A 67 -2.82 -12.63 -3.36
CA ILE A 67 -3.76 -12.38 -4.46
C ILE A 67 -4.76 -11.36 -3.95
N TRP A 68 -4.74 -10.18 -4.55
CA TRP A 68 -5.73 -9.12 -4.33
C TRP A 68 -6.99 -9.44 -5.16
N PRO A 69 -8.10 -9.87 -4.52
CA PRO A 69 -9.33 -10.15 -5.25
C PRO A 69 -9.90 -8.88 -5.86
N LYS A 70 -10.62 -9.04 -6.98
CA LYS A 70 -11.41 -7.97 -7.57
C LYS A 70 -12.39 -7.41 -6.53
N PHE A 71 -12.52 -6.09 -6.50
CA PHE A 71 -13.47 -5.42 -5.63
C PHE A 71 -14.90 -5.91 -5.88
N ASP A 72 -15.63 -6.09 -4.80
CA ASP A 72 -17.05 -6.44 -4.80
C ASP A 72 -17.80 -5.60 -3.76
N SER A 73 -19.05 -5.24 -4.08
CA SER A 73 -19.89 -4.41 -3.22
C SER A 73 -20.43 -5.17 -2.00
N GLU A 74 -20.37 -6.51 -2.02
CA GLU A 74 -20.90 -7.40 -0.99
C GLU A 74 -19.99 -7.59 0.24
N ARG A 75 -18.68 -7.43 0.07
CA ARG A 75 -17.68 -7.57 1.15
C ARG A 75 -16.79 -6.36 1.27
N LEU A 76 -16.73 -5.51 0.23
CA LEU A 76 -15.88 -4.32 0.19
C LEU A 76 -14.41 -4.67 0.47
N ARG A 77 -13.94 -5.75 -0.15
CA ARG A 77 -12.56 -6.23 0.01
C ARG A 77 -11.57 -5.21 -0.53
N TYR A 78 -10.52 -4.95 0.25
CA TYR A 78 -9.43 -4.08 -0.13
C TYR A 78 -8.08 -4.67 0.30
N LEU A 79 -7.02 -4.27 -0.37
CA LEU A 79 -5.65 -4.59 0.03
C LEU A 79 -5.20 -3.56 1.07
N ASP A 80 -4.85 -4.06 2.24
CA ASP A 80 -4.18 -3.30 3.29
C ASP A 80 -2.67 -3.35 3.03
N ILE A 81 -2.12 -2.20 2.66
CA ILE A 81 -0.70 -2.04 2.31
C ILE A 81 0.02 -1.52 3.55
N ASP A 82 0.69 -2.44 4.23
CA ASP A 82 1.56 -2.21 5.38
C ASP A 82 2.79 -3.14 5.23
N LEU A 83 3.62 -3.29 6.28
CA LEU A 83 4.76 -4.21 6.28
C LEU A 83 4.36 -5.65 5.87
N ASN A 84 3.15 -6.07 6.25
CA ASN A 84 2.53 -7.31 5.78
C ASN A 84 1.30 -6.99 4.93
N LEU A 85 1.29 -7.46 3.69
CA LEU A 85 0.15 -7.31 2.79
C LEU A 85 -0.97 -8.22 3.27
N THR A 86 -2.16 -7.65 3.48
CA THR A 86 -3.35 -8.43 3.88
C THR A 86 -4.58 -7.97 3.13
N VAL A 87 -5.48 -8.90 2.80
CA VAL A 87 -6.80 -8.55 2.27
C VAL A 87 -7.74 -8.39 3.46
N LYS A 88 -8.34 -7.20 3.59
CA LYS A 88 -9.32 -6.87 4.62
C LYS A 88 -10.67 -6.56 3.99
N GLU A 89 -11.71 -6.52 4.82
CA GLU A 89 -13.09 -6.26 4.42
C GLU A 89 -13.65 -5.06 5.17
N ASN A 90 -14.67 -4.43 4.59
CA ASN A 90 -15.45 -3.36 5.24
C ASN A 90 -14.57 -2.23 5.86
N PRO A 91 -13.87 -1.44 5.02
CA PRO A 91 -12.91 -0.46 5.50
C PRO A 91 -13.56 0.53 6.47
N ARG A 92 -12.89 0.77 7.61
CA ARG A 92 -13.35 1.70 8.67
C ARG A 92 -14.79 1.47 9.13
N SER A 93 -15.29 0.23 9.07
CA SER A 93 -16.68 -0.08 9.41
C SER A 93 -17.69 0.72 8.57
N TYR A 94 -17.37 0.96 7.29
CA TYR A 94 -18.18 1.77 6.38
C TYR A 94 -19.65 1.37 6.36
N ARG A 95 -19.95 0.06 6.39
CA ARG A 95 -21.34 -0.43 6.39
C ARG A 95 -22.11 -0.03 7.63
N GLN A 96 -21.49 -0.14 8.81
CA GLN A 96 -22.12 0.26 10.07
C GLN A 96 -22.38 1.76 10.09
N ILE A 97 -21.44 2.56 9.58
CA ILE A 97 -21.61 4.01 9.49
C ILE A 97 -22.74 4.35 8.52
N ARG A 98 -22.78 3.73 7.34
CA ARG A 98 -23.81 3.99 6.31
C ARG A 98 -25.23 3.68 6.79
N THR A 99 -25.42 2.71 7.68
CA THR A 99 -26.76 2.39 8.22
C THR A 99 -27.26 3.37 9.27
N LEU A 100 -26.39 4.23 9.82
CA LEU A 100 -26.73 5.20 10.87
C LEU A 100 -27.14 6.58 10.32
N TYR A 101 -27.03 6.79 9.00
CA TYR A 101 -27.41 8.01 8.28
C TYR A 101 -28.42 7.68 7.18
#